data_AF-A0A1G5PIV5-F1
#
_entry.id   AF-A0A1G5PIV5-F1
#
_cell.length_a   1.000
_cell.length_b   1.000
_cell.length_c   1.000
_cell.angle_alpha   90.00
_cell.angle_beta   90.00
_cell.angle_gamma   90.00
#
_symmetry.space_group_name_H-M   'P 1'
#
loop_
_entity.id
_entity.type
_entity.pdbx_description
1 polymer ?
#
loop_
_entity_poly.entity_id
_entity_poly.type
_entity_poly.pdbx_seq_one_letter_code
_entity_poly.pdbx_strand_id
1 'polypeptide(L)'
;MTWDEGDLHCEKHTEFSTYLWCASLDSETGEPCGENPFKHGFVPPGPVVSGIRLRLLPWTPETEKEADRFDPASLCYSLVENGSAAILTDFRQDEDGLTQILVLARDLTPARAGALAQRLLEIETYRTLALLSLPLTRSMTSELRRMESRLAAITDEMCTSLVERRDSDVLLSELTGLAAELEAGVAANLYRFGASRAYYEIVEERLAALSEEAVSGYCTWADFLQRRIAPAMRTCQSVKERQTKLSDKLTRAIALLRSWIDVELERQNRDLLASMNNRAKMQLRLQQTVEGLSVAAISYYVVSLLGYLLKGIPMVHDSVAPVMAVLVPAVMLTIWWIVRRIRHAHGDTAAEEKSS
;
A
#
# COMPACT_ATOMS: atom_id res chain seq x y z
N MET A 1 -10.93 44.33 -21.87
CA MET A 1 -12.01 44.42 -22.87
C MET A 1 -13.23 44.91 -22.13
N THR A 2 -13.77 46.05 -22.53
CA THR A 2 -15.08 46.54 -22.07
C THR A 2 -16.12 45.87 -22.94
N TRP A 3 -16.91 44.96 -22.39
CA TRP A 3 -18.03 44.33 -23.10
C TRP A 3 -19.29 45.14 -22.79
N ASP A 4 -19.92 45.67 -23.83
CA ASP A 4 -21.17 46.46 -23.71
C ASP A 4 -22.40 45.55 -23.56
N GLU A 5 -22.30 44.26 -23.95
CA GLU A 5 -23.39 43.28 -23.84
C GLU A 5 -22.85 41.88 -23.45
N GLY A 6 -23.45 41.28 -22.42
CA GLY A 6 -23.13 39.94 -21.90
C GLY A 6 -22.32 39.94 -20.59
N ASP A 7 -22.63 38.99 -19.70
CA ASP A 7 -21.98 38.88 -18.39
C ASP A 7 -20.95 37.75 -18.36
N LEU A 8 -19.70 38.08 -18.00
CA LEU A 8 -18.64 37.10 -17.73
C LEU A 8 -18.57 36.77 -16.26
N HIS A 9 -18.70 35.49 -15.94
CA HIS A 9 -18.48 34.97 -14.60
C HIS A 9 -17.27 34.05 -14.61
N CYS A 10 -16.37 34.27 -13.65
CA CYS A 10 -15.19 33.42 -13.45
C CYS A 10 -15.23 32.89 -12.02
N GLU A 11 -15.24 31.57 -11.88
CA GLU A 11 -15.09 30.91 -10.59
C GLU A 11 -13.80 30.12 -10.55
N LYS A 12 -13.12 30.17 -9.40
CA LYS A 12 -11.88 29.43 -9.18
C LYS A 12 -12.13 28.37 -8.12
N HIS A 13 -12.02 27.11 -8.54
CA HIS A 13 -12.04 25.96 -7.65
C HIS A 13 -10.61 25.49 -7.38
N THR A 14 -10.46 24.47 -6.54
CA THR A 14 -9.14 23.91 -6.19
C THR A 14 -8.46 23.25 -7.40
N GLU A 15 -9.21 22.56 -8.26
CA GLU A 15 -8.67 21.81 -9.42
C GLU A 15 -8.89 22.46 -10.79
N PHE A 16 -9.89 23.32 -10.92
CA PHE A 16 -10.30 23.90 -12.19
C PHE A 16 -10.84 25.31 -12.00
N SER A 17 -10.95 26.05 -13.09
CA SER A 17 -11.66 27.32 -13.15
C SER A 17 -12.78 27.21 -14.17
N THR A 18 -13.92 27.85 -13.88
CA THR A 18 -15.02 27.97 -14.83
C THR A 18 -15.05 29.40 -15.38
N TYR A 19 -15.38 29.50 -16.67
CA TYR A 19 -15.60 30.77 -17.34
C TYR A 19 -16.95 30.65 -18.03
N LEU A 20 -17.94 31.42 -17.57
CA LEU A 20 -19.30 31.42 -18.08
C LEU A 20 -19.58 32.77 -18.72
N TRP A 21 -19.95 32.76 -19.98
CA TRP A 21 -20.47 33.93 -20.69
C TRP A 21 -21.96 33.74 -20.95
N CYS A 22 -22.76 34.68 -20.49
CA CYS A 22 -24.21 34.69 -20.67
C CYS A 22 -24.61 35.85 -21.57
N ALA A 23 -25.47 35.58 -22.54
CA ALA A 23 -26.05 36.57 -23.43
C ALA A 23 -27.50 36.22 -23.76
N SER A 24 -28.32 37.25 -23.98
CA SER A 24 -29.66 37.08 -24.57
C SER A 24 -29.53 36.59 -26.00
N LEU A 25 -30.56 35.90 -26.52
CA LEU A 25 -30.62 35.52 -27.91
C LEU A 25 -31.37 36.61 -28.71
N ASP A 26 -30.84 36.93 -29.89
CA ASP A 26 -31.50 37.79 -30.86
C ASP A 26 -32.74 37.09 -31.42
N SER A 27 -33.87 37.80 -31.45
CA SER A 27 -35.16 37.21 -31.81
C SER A 27 -35.31 36.87 -33.30
N GLU A 28 -34.52 37.49 -34.18
CA GLU A 28 -34.60 37.26 -35.63
C GLU A 28 -33.61 36.19 -36.10
N THR A 29 -32.39 36.22 -35.56
CA THR A 29 -31.29 35.34 -35.97
C THR A 29 -31.18 34.10 -35.08
N GLY A 30 -31.66 34.16 -33.83
CA GLY A 30 -31.47 33.11 -32.84
C GLY A 30 -30.03 33.00 -32.31
N GLU A 31 -29.16 33.93 -32.67
CA GLU A 31 -27.77 33.99 -32.24
C GLU A 31 -27.62 34.78 -30.92
N PRO A 32 -26.61 34.49 -30.09
CA PRO A 32 -26.33 35.29 -28.91
C PRO A 32 -26.02 36.75 -29.25
N CYS A 33 -26.63 37.69 -28.52
CA CYS A 33 -26.29 39.11 -28.59
C CYS A 33 -24.89 39.36 -28.02
N GLY A 34 -24.16 40.32 -28.61
CA GLY A 34 -22.78 40.63 -28.24
C GLY A 34 -21.73 39.69 -28.85
N GLU A 35 -20.46 40.01 -28.59
CA GLU A 35 -19.33 39.27 -29.15
C GLU A 35 -18.90 38.14 -28.21
N ASN A 36 -18.92 36.89 -28.69
CA ASN A 36 -18.52 35.73 -27.90
C ASN A 36 -17.02 35.82 -27.55
N PRO A 37 -16.67 35.98 -26.27
CA PRO A 37 -15.30 36.23 -25.87
C PRO A 37 -14.37 35.03 -26.03
N PHE A 38 -14.94 33.83 -26.12
CA PHE A 38 -14.18 32.60 -26.32
C PHE A 38 -13.78 32.38 -27.78
N LYS A 39 -14.43 33.06 -28.74
CA LYS A 39 -14.07 33.00 -30.17
C LYS A 39 -12.86 33.88 -30.52
N HIS A 40 -12.61 34.94 -29.74
CA HIS A 40 -11.59 35.93 -30.06
C HIS A 40 -10.49 36.01 -29.00
N GLY A 41 -9.49 35.13 -29.12
CA GLY A 41 -8.23 35.25 -28.38
C GLY A 41 -8.28 34.82 -26.91
N PHE A 42 -9.35 34.16 -26.45
CA PHE A 42 -9.33 33.52 -25.15
C PHE A 42 -8.34 32.36 -25.13
N VAL A 43 -7.31 32.50 -24.30
CA VAL A 43 -6.34 31.44 -24.03
C VAL A 43 -6.69 30.85 -22.67
N PRO A 44 -7.27 29.64 -22.60
CA PRO A 44 -7.57 29.01 -21.33
C PRO A 44 -6.26 28.79 -20.55
N PRO A 45 -6.26 28.96 -19.21
CA PRO A 45 -5.05 28.82 -18.39
C PRO A 45 -4.50 27.38 -18.33
N GLY A 46 -5.23 26.42 -18.90
CA GLY A 46 -4.86 25.01 -18.97
C GLY A 46 -5.73 24.25 -19.98
N PRO A 47 -5.64 22.92 -20.03
CA PRO A 47 -6.46 22.10 -20.90
C PRO A 47 -7.95 22.30 -20.64
N VAL A 48 -8.74 22.47 -21.69
CA VAL A 48 -10.20 22.54 -21.57
C VAL A 48 -10.73 21.15 -21.31
N VAL A 49 -11.38 20.98 -20.15
CA VAL A 49 -11.91 19.69 -19.71
C VAL A 49 -13.40 19.56 -20.05
N SER A 50 -14.16 20.64 -19.96
CA SER A 50 -15.60 20.66 -20.22
C SER A 50 -15.97 21.94 -20.96
N GLY A 51 -16.91 21.85 -21.89
CA GLY A 51 -17.47 22.96 -22.63
C GLY A 51 -18.97 22.74 -22.81
N ILE A 52 -19.78 23.74 -22.50
CA ILE A 52 -21.24 23.62 -22.52
C ILE A 52 -21.84 24.80 -23.29
N ARG A 53 -22.83 24.51 -24.11
CA ARG A 53 -23.74 25.50 -24.70
C ARG A 53 -25.14 25.21 -24.19
N LEU A 54 -25.61 26.06 -23.29
CA LEU A 54 -26.96 25.97 -22.73
C LEU A 54 -27.85 27.03 -23.37
N ARG A 55 -28.95 26.61 -24.00
CA ARG A 55 -29.99 27.51 -24.51
C ARG A 55 -31.23 27.39 -23.64
N LEU A 56 -31.71 28.52 -23.13
CA LEU A 56 -32.96 28.63 -22.40
C LEU A 56 -33.98 29.34 -23.31
N LEU A 57 -35.01 28.63 -23.73
CA LEU A 57 -36.04 29.13 -24.63
C LEU A 57 -37.42 29.06 -23.98
N PRO A 58 -38.38 29.93 -24.37
CA PRO A 58 -39.77 29.73 -24.01
C PRO A 58 -40.28 28.41 -24.59
N TRP A 59 -41.12 27.69 -23.85
CA TRP A 59 -41.67 26.41 -24.31
C TRP A 59 -42.93 26.64 -25.15
N THR A 60 -42.78 26.58 -26.47
CA THR A 60 -43.86 26.65 -27.46
C THR A 60 -43.75 25.46 -28.42
N PRO A 61 -44.81 25.15 -29.20
CA PRO A 61 -44.74 24.07 -30.21
C PRO A 61 -43.64 24.28 -31.26
N GLU A 62 -43.25 25.52 -31.52
CA GLU A 62 -42.18 25.87 -32.45
C GLU A 62 -40.79 25.59 -31.84
N THR A 63 -40.56 26.01 -30.59
CA THR A 63 -39.26 25.79 -29.92
C THR A 63 -39.07 24.34 -29.51
N GLU A 64 -40.15 23.56 -29.30
CA GLU A 64 -40.05 22.13 -29.03
C GLU A 64 -39.48 21.34 -30.22
N LYS A 65 -39.62 21.85 -31.45
CA LYS A 65 -38.97 21.27 -32.64
C LYS A 65 -37.44 21.40 -32.63
N GLU A 66 -36.87 22.23 -31.75
CA GLU A 66 -35.42 22.26 -31.55
C GLU A 66 -34.88 20.93 -31.00
N ALA A 67 -35.75 20.08 -30.42
CA ALA A 67 -35.40 18.70 -30.06
C ALA A 67 -34.92 17.87 -31.27
N ASP A 68 -35.42 18.17 -32.48
CA ASP A 68 -35.07 17.44 -33.72
C ASP A 68 -33.61 17.66 -34.15
N ARG A 69 -32.92 18.65 -33.56
CA ARG A 69 -31.50 18.92 -33.81
C ARG A 69 -30.55 18.01 -33.05
N PHE A 70 -31.04 17.30 -32.04
CA PHE A 70 -30.25 16.35 -31.25
C PHE A 70 -30.25 14.95 -31.88
N ASP A 71 -29.23 14.16 -31.58
CA ASP A 71 -29.13 12.77 -32.03
C ASP A 71 -30.21 11.91 -31.35
N PRO A 72 -31.20 11.35 -32.10
CA PRO A 72 -32.28 10.58 -31.51
C PRO A 72 -31.81 9.32 -30.77
N ALA A 73 -30.61 8.80 -31.08
CA ALA A 73 -30.07 7.60 -30.44
C ALA A 73 -29.59 7.84 -29.00
N SER A 74 -29.31 9.10 -28.64
CA SER A 74 -28.83 9.49 -27.30
C SER A 74 -29.64 10.61 -26.66
N LEU A 75 -30.69 11.09 -27.32
CA LEU A 75 -31.55 12.15 -26.80
C LEU A 75 -32.20 11.76 -25.47
N CYS A 76 -31.86 12.53 -24.45
CA CYS A 76 -32.49 12.52 -23.15
C CYS A 76 -33.47 13.67 -23.07
N TYR A 77 -34.71 13.37 -22.68
CA TYR A 77 -35.79 14.34 -22.53
C TYR A 77 -36.47 14.05 -21.19
N SER A 78 -36.31 14.99 -20.25
CA SER A 78 -37.00 14.96 -18.95
C SER A 78 -37.85 16.22 -18.75
N LEU A 79 -38.98 16.07 -18.07
CA LEU A 79 -39.67 17.19 -17.43
C LEU A 79 -39.05 17.44 -16.05
N VAL A 80 -38.93 18.70 -15.67
CA VAL A 80 -38.37 19.14 -14.39
C VAL A 80 -39.19 20.30 -13.82
N GLU A 81 -38.89 20.70 -12.58
CA GLU A 81 -39.56 21.83 -11.92
C GLU A 81 -41.09 21.61 -11.85
N ASN A 82 -41.53 20.37 -11.62
CA ASN A 82 -42.94 19.91 -11.63
C ASN A 82 -43.64 20.14 -12.98
N GLY A 83 -42.93 19.94 -14.10
CA GLY A 83 -43.47 20.08 -15.45
C GLY A 83 -43.47 21.51 -16.00
N SER A 84 -43.01 22.50 -15.24
CA SER A 84 -42.85 23.89 -15.70
C SER A 84 -41.70 24.07 -16.70
N ALA A 85 -40.79 23.10 -16.79
CA ALA A 85 -39.72 23.09 -17.78
C ALA A 85 -39.40 21.69 -18.29
N ALA A 86 -38.80 21.63 -19.47
CA ALA A 86 -38.22 20.46 -20.08
C ALA A 86 -36.72 20.66 -20.28
N ILE A 87 -35.93 19.63 -20.03
CA ILE A 87 -34.48 19.60 -20.28
C ILE A 87 -34.14 18.55 -21.32
N LEU A 88 -33.34 18.94 -22.31
CA LEU A 88 -32.96 18.10 -23.44
C LEU A 88 -31.45 18.16 -23.67
N THR A 89 -30.85 17.00 -23.88
CA THR A 89 -29.46 16.86 -24.34
C THR A 89 -29.26 15.47 -24.91
N ASP A 90 -28.34 15.32 -25.86
CA ASP A 90 -27.82 14.04 -26.31
C ASP A 90 -26.40 13.77 -25.78
N PHE A 91 -25.88 14.66 -24.92
CA PHE A 91 -24.51 14.70 -24.42
C PHE A 91 -23.42 14.70 -25.50
N ARG A 92 -23.76 15.13 -26.72
CA ARG A 92 -22.81 15.26 -27.82
C ARG A 92 -22.28 16.69 -27.88
N GLN A 93 -21.02 16.80 -28.31
CA GLN A 93 -20.39 18.07 -28.61
C GLN A 93 -20.77 18.51 -30.02
N ASP A 94 -20.97 19.81 -30.20
CA ASP A 94 -21.11 20.45 -31.50
C ASP A 94 -19.75 20.66 -32.19
N GLU A 95 -19.76 21.38 -33.32
CA GLU A 95 -18.55 21.71 -34.08
C GLU A 95 -17.54 22.57 -33.29
N ASP A 96 -18.02 23.30 -32.27
CA ASP A 96 -17.19 24.11 -31.37
C ASP A 96 -16.66 23.28 -30.18
N GLY A 97 -16.99 21.99 -30.10
CA GLY A 97 -16.61 21.13 -28.97
C GLY A 97 -17.45 21.34 -27.72
N LEU A 98 -18.61 21.99 -27.81
CA LEU A 98 -19.48 22.30 -26.68
C LEU A 98 -20.66 21.32 -26.60
N THR A 99 -20.85 20.71 -25.42
CA THR A 99 -22.01 19.87 -25.15
C THR A 99 -23.28 20.72 -25.20
N GLN A 100 -24.24 20.32 -26.04
CA GLN A 100 -25.49 21.05 -26.20
C GLN A 100 -26.49 20.69 -25.10
N ILE A 101 -27.06 21.70 -24.46
CA ILE A 101 -28.16 21.58 -23.51
C ILE A 101 -29.26 22.55 -23.92
N LEU A 102 -30.49 22.05 -24.04
CA LEU A 102 -31.67 22.86 -24.28
C LEU A 102 -32.59 22.79 -23.07
N VAL A 103 -33.04 23.95 -22.62
CA VAL A 103 -34.07 24.10 -21.60
C VAL A 103 -35.26 24.83 -22.22
N LEU A 104 -36.43 24.20 -22.19
CA LEU A 104 -37.69 24.80 -22.60
C LEU A 104 -38.48 25.15 -21.34
N ALA A 105 -38.75 26.42 -21.10
CA ALA A 105 -39.40 26.89 -19.87
C ALA A 105 -40.74 27.59 -20.17
N ARG A 106 -41.77 27.34 -19.32
CA ARG A 106 -43.06 28.03 -19.40
C ARG A 106 -43.12 29.22 -18.46
N ASP A 107 -43.12 28.94 -17.17
CA ASP A 107 -43.42 29.88 -16.09
C ASP A 107 -42.33 29.88 -14.99
N LEU A 108 -41.07 29.68 -15.40
CA LEU A 108 -39.95 29.78 -14.48
C LEU A 108 -39.62 31.24 -14.17
N THR A 109 -39.49 31.56 -12.88
CA THR A 109 -38.90 32.83 -12.46
C THR A 109 -37.41 32.87 -12.84
N PRO A 110 -36.81 34.05 -13.07
CA PRO A 110 -35.38 34.16 -13.40
C PRO A 110 -34.47 33.45 -12.39
N ALA A 111 -34.81 33.49 -11.10
CA ALA A 111 -34.07 32.80 -10.05
C ALA A 111 -34.13 31.27 -10.19
N ARG A 112 -35.32 30.70 -10.48
CA ARG A 112 -35.48 29.26 -10.70
C ARG A 112 -34.79 28.81 -11.99
N ALA A 113 -34.91 29.60 -13.06
CA ALA A 113 -34.23 29.33 -14.32
C ALA A 113 -32.70 29.34 -14.16
N GLY A 114 -32.14 30.32 -13.42
CA GLY A 114 -30.72 30.38 -13.11
C GLY A 114 -30.26 29.20 -12.26
N ALA A 115 -31.02 28.81 -11.24
CA ALA A 115 -30.71 27.64 -10.42
C ALA A 115 -30.74 26.33 -11.22
N LEU A 116 -31.71 26.17 -12.12
CA LEU A 116 -31.78 25.04 -13.04
C LEU A 116 -30.57 25.04 -13.98
N ALA A 117 -30.28 26.16 -14.65
CA ALA A 117 -29.13 26.28 -15.56
C ALA A 117 -27.81 25.95 -14.85
N GLN A 118 -27.56 26.53 -13.67
CA GLN A 118 -26.39 26.23 -12.85
C GLN A 118 -26.26 24.73 -12.56
N ARG A 119 -27.37 24.08 -12.17
CA ARG A 119 -27.38 22.64 -11.89
C ARG A 119 -27.02 21.80 -13.11
N LEU A 120 -27.52 22.17 -14.29
CA LEU A 120 -27.21 21.47 -15.54
C LEU A 120 -25.73 21.67 -15.95
N LEU A 121 -25.20 22.89 -15.78
CA LEU A 121 -23.78 23.19 -16.00
C LEU A 121 -22.87 22.39 -15.05
N GLU A 122 -23.27 22.29 -13.77
CA GLU A 122 -22.55 21.49 -12.77
C GLU A 122 -22.57 20.00 -13.11
N ILE A 123 -23.70 19.44 -13.55
CA ILE A 123 -23.78 18.03 -13.97
C ILE A 123 -22.77 17.74 -15.09
N GLU A 124 -22.75 18.57 -16.13
CA GLU A 124 -21.84 18.41 -17.27
C GLU A 124 -20.36 18.57 -16.89
N THR A 125 -20.07 19.56 -16.04
CA THR A 125 -18.71 19.82 -15.56
C THR A 125 -18.20 18.68 -14.68
N TYR A 126 -18.98 18.30 -13.67
CA TYR A 126 -18.58 17.27 -12.71
C TYR A 126 -18.60 15.86 -13.30
N ARG A 127 -19.48 15.54 -14.27
CA ARG A 127 -19.41 14.23 -14.95
C ARG A 127 -18.10 14.05 -15.70
N THR A 128 -17.60 15.13 -16.32
CA THR A 128 -16.38 15.06 -17.11
C THR A 128 -15.15 14.99 -16.21
N LEU A 129 -15.15 15.73 -15.10
CA LEU A 129 -14.12 15.64 -14.06
C LEU A 129 -14.09 14.26 -13.38
N ALA A 130 -15.25 13.66 -13.09
CA ALA A 130 -15.33 12.32 -12.51
C ALA A 130 -14.69 11.24 -13.40
N LEU A 131 -14.77 11.41 -14.72
CA LEU A 131 -14.22 10.45 -15.69
C LEU A 131 -12.71 10.60 -15.93
N LEU A 132 -12.05 11.64 -15.40
CA LEU A 132 -10.61 11.84 -15.57
C LEU A 132 -9.76 10.76 -14.89
N SER A 133 -10.30 10.01 -13.92
CA SER A 133 -9.60 8.84 -13.35
C SER A 133 -9.58 7.61 -14.25
N LEU A 134 -10.44 7.53 -15.27
CA LEU A 134 -10.61 6.31 -16.04
C LEU A 134 -9.36 5.89 -16.84
N PRO A 135 -8.65 6.79 -17.55
CA PRO A 135 -7.41 6.42 -18.26
C PRO A 135 -6.33 5.90 -17.31
N LEU A 136 -6.19 6.56 -16.15
CA LEU A 136 -5.28 6.16 -15.09
C LEU A 136 -5.63 4.78 -14.51
N THR A 137 -6.91 4.53 -14.27
CA THR A 137 -7.40 3.24 -13.76
C THR A 137 -7.05 2.08 -14.71
N ARG A 138 -7.12 2.33 -16.02
CA ARG A 138 -6.81 1.33 -17.05
C ARG A 138 -5.33 0.95 -17.05
N SER A 139 -4.40 1.91 -16.91
CA SER A 139 -2.96 1.60 -16.83
C SER A 139 -2.64 0.80 -15.56
N MET A 140 -3.16 1.23 -14.40
CA MET A 140 -2.92 0.59 -13.10
C MET A 140 -3.44 -0.86 -13.02
N THR A 141 -4.49 -1.18 -13.77
CA THR A 141 -5.04 -2.54 -13.80
C THR A 141 -3.99 -3.56 -14.26
N SER A 142 -3.13 -3.18 -15.21
CA SER A 142 -2.06 -4.04 -15.73
C SER A 142 -0.92 -4.20 -14.72
N GLU A 143 -0.51 -3.12 -14.07
CA GLU A 143 0.55 -3.10 -13.05
C GLU A 143 0.15 -3.93 -11.83
N LEU A 144 -1.10 -3.79 -11.36
CA LEU A 144 -1.60 -4.60 -10.24
C LEU A 144 -1.60 -6.09 -10.56
N ARG A 145 -1.95 -6.49 -11.79
CA ARG A 145 -1.88 -7.90 -12.19
C ARG A 145 -0.43 -8.41 -12.15
N ARG A 146 0.54 -7.60 -12.57
CA ARG A 146 1.97 -7.94 -12.48
C ARG A 146 2.40 -8.13 -11.03
N MET A 147 2.05 -7.20 -10.15
CA MET A 147 2.39 -7.28 -8.72
C MET A 147 1.73 -8.48 -8.04
N GLU A 148 0.44 -8.73 -8.30
CA GLU A 148 -0.30 -9.91 -7.80
C GLU A 148 0.38 -11.21 -8.24
N SER A 149 0.84 -11.29 -9.49
CA SER A 149 1.54 -12.47 -10.03
C SER A 149 2.91 -12.66 -9.38
N ARG A 150 3.70 -11.59 -9.20
CA ARG A 150 4.99 -11.67 -8.49
C ARG A 150 4.81 -12.09 -7.03
N LEU A 151 3.81 -11.54 -6.34
CA LEU A 151 3.50 -11.95 -4.97
C LEU A 151 3.14 -13.44 -4.90
N ALA A 152 2.33 -13.94 -5.84
CA ALA A 152 1.98 -15.36 -5.89
C ALA A 152 3.23 -16.24 -6.09
N ALA A 153 4.13 -15.86 -7.00
CA ALA A 153 5.39 -16.58 -7.24
C ALA A 153 6.29 -16.60 -5.99
N ILE A 154 6.48 -15.45 -5.34
CA ILE A 154 7.29 -15.37 -4.11
C ILE A 154 6.66 -16.19 -2.99
N THR A 155 5.34 -16.19 -2.85
CA THR A 155 4.65 -16.97 -1.81
C THR A 155 4.76 -18.48 -2.07
N ASP A 156 4.73 -18.91 -3.33
CA ASP A 156 4.93 -20.31 -3.71
C ASP A 156 6.38 -20.76 -3.48
N GLU A 157 7.35 -19.89 -3.80
CA GLU A 157 8.75 -20.09 -3.47
C GLU A 157 8.95 -20.16 -1.96
N MET A 158 8.34 -19.27 -1.18
CA MET A 158 8.33 -19.34 0.29
C MET A 158 7.75 -20.65 0.83
N CYS A 159 6.86 -21.34 0.13
CA CYS A 159 6.37 -22.66 0.56
C CYS A 159 7.34 -23.79 0.19
N THR A 160 8.01 -23.69 -0.97
CA THR A 160 8.88 -24.74 -1.51
C THR A 160 10.31 -24.67 -0.95
N SER A 161 10.84 -23.45 -0.78
CA SER A 161 12.18 -23.14 -0.28
C SER A 161 12.33 -23.27 1.24
N LEU A 162 11.27 -23.58 1.99
CA LEU A 162 11.39 -23.98 3.42
C LEU A 162 12.32 -25.19 3.60
N VAL A 163 12.62 -25.92 2.53
CA VAL A 163 13.55 -27.05 2.48
C VAL A 163 15.00 -26.60 2.15
N GLU A 164 15.20 -25.47 1.47
CA GLU A 164 16.50 -24.99 1.01
C GLU A 164 16.89 -23.62 1.61
N ARG A 165 17.92 -23.68 2.46
CA ARG A 165 18.20 -22.81 3.60
C ARG A 165 18.82 -21.42 3.29
N ARG A 166 18.69 -20.86 2.08
CA ARG A 166 19.64 -19.81 1.65
C ARG A 166 19.15 -18.48 1.06
N ASP A 167 17.89 -18.32 0.65
CA ASP A 167 17.49 -17.10 -0.09
C ASP A 167 16.38 -16.25 0.56
N SER A 168 16.12 -16.43 1.86
CA SER A 168 15.05 -15.69 2.57
C SER A 168 15.26 -14.17 2.61
N ASP A 169 16.51 -13.70 2.65
CA ASP A 169 16.82 -12.27 2.58
C ASP A 169 16.49 -11.69 1.19
N VAL A 170 16.66 -12.47 0.13
CA VAL A 170 16.30 -12.09 -1.25
C VAL A 170 14.78 -11.98 -1.36
N LEU A 171 14.04 -12.99 -0.89
CA LEU A 171 12.57 -12.97 -0.89
C LEU A 171 12.01 -11.78 -0.07
N LEU A 172 12.64 -11.46 1.06
CA LEU A 172 12.25 -10.32 1.88
C LEU A 172 12.52 -9.00 1.15
N SER A 173 13.65 -8.89 0.46
CA SER A 173 13.96 -7.73 -0.39
C SER A 173 12.95 -7.57 -1.53
N GLU A 174 12.55 -8.66 -2.18
CA GLU A 174 11.57 -8.62 -3.26
C GLU A 174 10.17 -8.23 -2.77
N LEU A 175 9.71 -8.79 -1.64
CA LEU A 175 8.41 -8.43 -1.04
C LEU A 175 8.39 -6.96 -0.58
N THR A 176 9.47 -6.49 0.05
CA THR A 176 9.56 -5.09 0.48
C THR A 176 9.65 -4.14 -0.72
N GLY A 177 10.34 -4.53 -1.79
CA GLY A 177 10.34 -3.80 -3.06
C GLY A 177 8.95 -3.72 -3.70
N LEU A 178 8.21 -4.84 -3.74
CA LEU A 178 6.82 -4.86 -4.22
C LEU A 178 5.89 -3.98 -3.38
N ALA A 179 6.04 -3.99 -2.05
CA ALA A 179 5.28 -3.12 -1.16
C ALA A 179 5.59 -1.64 -1.42
N ALA A 180 6.86 -1.27 -1.58
CA ALA A 180 7.25 0.09 -1.92
C ALA A 180 6.70 0.53 -3.29
N GLU A 181 6.74 -0.35 -4.30
CA GLU A 181 6.19 -0.10 -5.64
C GLU A 181 4.68 0.15 -5.58
N LEU A 182 3.95 -0.67 -4.81
CA LEU A 182 2.50 -0.49 -4.60
C LEU A 182 2.19 0.83 -3.89
N GLU A 183 2.88 1.14 -2.78
CA GLU A 183 2.66 2.37 -2.00
C GLU A 183 2.96 3.63 -2.82
N ALA A 184 4.04 3.63 -3.63
CA ALA A 184 4.33 4.72 -4.54
C ALA A 184 3.20 4.94 -5.56
N GLY A 185 2.67 3.84 -6.13
CA GLY A 185 1.53 3.89 -7.05
C GLY A 185 0.22 4.36 -6.39
N VAL A 186 -0.02 4.02 -5.12
CA VAL A 186 -1.17 4.50 -4.35
C VAL A 186 -1.02 6.00 -4.07
N ALA A 187 0.13 6.44 -3.57
CA ALA A 187 0.39 7.83 -3.20
C ALA A 187 0.25 8.79 -4.39
N ALA A 188 0.74 8.40 -5.57
CA ALA A 188 0.63 9.21 -6.79
C ALA A 188 -0.82 9.47 -7.24
N ASN A 189 -1.76 8.58 -6.87
CA ASN A 189 -3.09 8.53 -7.48
C ASN A 189 -4.24 8.69 -6.47
N LEU A 190 -3.94 8.70 -5.17
CA LEU A 190 -4.93 8.81 -4.09
C LEU A 190 -5.85 10.01 -4.27
N TYR A 191 -5.26 11.16 -4.60
CA TYR A 191 -5.99 12.41 -4.83
C TYR A 191 -7.01 12.27 -5.97
N ARG A 192 -6.59 11.75 -7.12
CA ARG A 192 -7.43 11.64 -8.33
C ARG A 192 -8.62 10.69 -8.12
N PHE A 193 -8.41 9.56 -7.45
CA PHE A 193 -9.52 8.63 -7.15
C PHE A 193 -10.50 9.21 -6.13
N GLY A 194 -9.98 9.89 -5.10
CA GLY A 194 -10.81 10.60 -4.12
C GLY A 194 -11.67 11.68 -4.78
N ALA A 195 -11.05 12.53 -5.62
CA ALA A 195 -11.73 13.58 -6.37
C ALA A 195 -12.78 13.02 -7.33
N SER A 196 -12.45 11.98 -8.10
CA SER A 196 -13.38 11.38 -9.06
C SER A 196 -14.63 10.81 -8.38
N ARG A 197 -14.47 10.19 -7.20
CA ARG A 197 -15.60 9.73 -6.40
C ARG A 197 -16.45 10.90 -5.91
N ALA A 198 -15.83 11.94 -5.34
CA ALA A 198 -16.54 13.11 -4.85
C ALA A 198 -17.30 13.83 -5.97
N TYR A 199 -16.71 13.98 -7.16
CA TYR A 199 -17.38 14.55 -8.32
C TYR A 199 -18.55 13.71 -8.79
N TYR A 200 -18.43 12.38 -8.77
CA TYR A 200 -19.54 11.49 -9.10
C TYR A 200 -20.69 11.61 -8.08
N GLU A 201 -20.39 11.72 -6.78
CA GLU A 201 -21.39 11.96 -5.74
C GLU A 201 -22.13 13.30 -5.96
N ILE A 202 -21.42 14.36 -6.37
CA ILE A 202 -22.06 15.65 -6.73
C ILE A 202 -22.99 15.49 -7.93
N VAL A 203 -22.58 14.73 -8.96
CA VAL A 203 -23.44 14.45 -10.13
C VAL A 203 -24.72 13.73 -9.69
N GLU A 204 -24.60 12.71 -8.83
CA GLU A 204 -25.76 11.98 -8.30
C GLU A 204 -26.69 12.91 -7.49
N GLU A 205 -26.13 13.78 -6.65
CA GLU A 205 -26.91 14.77 -5.87
C GLU A 205 -27.65 15.75 -6.80
N ARG A 206 -26.98 16.27 -7.83
CA ARG A 206 -27.60 17.20 -8.79
C ARG A 206 -28.67 16.54 -9.63
N LEU A 207 -28.45 15.31 -10.08
CA LEU A 207 -29.46 14.54 -10.82
C LEU A 207 -30.68 14.25 -9.95
N ALA A 208 -30.48 13.89 -8.69
CA ALA A 208 -31.59 13.70 -7.75
C ALA A 208 -32.38 14.99 -7.52
N ALA A 209 -31.70 16.13 -7.38
CA ALA A 209 -32.33 17.44 -7.28
C ALA A 209 -33.06 17.88 -8.57
N LEU A 210 -32.77 17.22 -9.71
CA LEU A 210 -33.57 17.13 -10.93
C LEU A 210 -35.08 17.02 -10.64
N SER A 211 -35.42 16.05 -9.78
CA SER A 211 -36.79 15.53 -9.67
C SER A 211 -37.39 15.26 -11.05
N GLU A 212 -36.64 14.54 -11.89
CA GLU A 212 -36.99 14.30 -13.29
C GLU A 212 -38.27 13.48 -13.40
N GLU A 213 -39.19 13.97 -14.23
CA GLU A 213 -40.36 13.23 -14.69
C GLU A 213 -40.09 12.73 -16.11
N ALA A 214 -40.25 11.41 -16.31
CA ALA A 214 -39.94 10.77 -17.59
C ALA A 214 -40.94 11.14 -18.68
N VAL A 215 -40.44 11.47 -19.87
CA VAL A 215 -41.26 11.64 -21.08
C VAL A 215 -41.30 10.32 -21.84
N SER A 216 -42.51 9.92 -22.27
CA SER A 216 -42.69 8.66 -23.00
C SER A 216 -41.83 8.62 -24.27
N GLY A 217 -41.07 7.55 -24.44
CA GLY A 217 -40.18 7.36 -25.59
C GLY A 217 -38.75 7.88 -25.40
N TYR A 218 -38.45 8.58 -24.31
CA TYR A 218 -37.12 9.15 -24.05
C TYR A 218 -36.50 8.63 -22.75
N CYS A 219 -35.18 8.69 -22.64
CA CYS A 219 -34.47 8.44 -21.39
C CYS A 219 -34.41 9.71 -20.55
N THR A 220 -34.46 9.56 -19.23
CA THR A 220 -34.10 10.65 -18.32
C THR A 220 -32.58 10.85 -18.30
N TRP A 221 -32.12 12.01 -17.84
CA TRP A 221 -30.68 12.26 -17.76
C TRP A 221 -30.05 11.36 -16.70
N ALA A 222 -30.74 11.14 -15.58
CA ALA A 222 -30.29 10.24 -14.53
C ALA A 222 -30.07 8.82 -15.05
N ASP A 223 -31.04 8.24 -15.77
CA ASP A 223 -30.93 6.90 -16.32
C ASP A 223 -29.80 6.80 -17.34
N PHE A 224 -29.68 7.79 -18.23
CA PHE A 224 -28.66 7.79 -19.26
C PHE A 224 -27.25 7.90 -18.66
N LEU A 225 -27.03 8.87 -17.77
CA LEU A 225 -25.73 9.09 -17.15
C LEU A 225 -25.36 7.95 -16.19
N GLN A 226 -26.31 7.38 -15.46
CA GLN A 226 -26.05 6.20 -14.63
C GLN A 226 -25.55 5.03 -15.49
N ARG A 227 -26.14 4.77 -16.66
CA ARG A 227 -25.68 3.71 -17.57
C ARG A 227 -24.29 3.99 -18.16
N ARG A 228 -23.95 5.25 -18.41
CA ARG A 228 -22.70 5.66 -19.09
C ARG A 228 -21.52 5.87 -18.13
N ILE A 229 -21.76 6.37 -16.92
CA ILE A 229 -20.70 6.76 -15.98
C ILE A 229 -20.47 5.70 -14.90
N ALA A 230 -21.53 5.07 -14.38
CA ALA A 230 -21.39 4.11 -13.28
C ALA A 230 -20.42 2.95 -13.58
N PRO A 231 -20.33 2.38 -14.80
CA PRO A 231 -19.32 1.36 -15.11
C PRO A 231 -17.87 1.85 -14.93
N ALA A 232 -17.57 3.10 -15.30
CA ALA A 232 -16.26 3.69 -15.10
C ALA A 232 -15.96 3.83 -13.60
N MET A 233 -16.92 4.33 -12.82
CA MET A 233 -16.77 4.47 -11.37
C MET A 233 -16.58 3.14 -10.65
N ARG A 234 -17.33 2.09 -11.05
CA ARG A 234 -17.12 0.72 -10.54
C ARG A 234 -15.72 0.20 -10.85
N THR A 235 -15.16 0.54 -12.02
CA THR A 235 -13.79 0.16 -12.39
C THR A 235 -12.78 0.84 -11.47
N CYS A 236 -12.93 2.15 -11.23
CA CYS A 236 -12.09 2.90 -10.29
C CYS A 236 -12.13 2.31 -8.88
N GLN A 237 -13.34 2.00 -8.40
CA GLN A 237 -13.54 1.38 -7.08
C GLN A 237 -12.91 -0.02 -7.00
N SER A 238 -13.07 -0.84 -8.03
CA SER A 238 -12.47 -2.18 -8.09
C SER A 238 -10.94 -2.13 -8.04
N VAL A 239 -10.31 -1.19 -8.74
CA VAL A 239 -8.85 -1.00 -8.69
C VAL A 239 -8.40 -0.59 -7.30
N LYS A 240 -9.08 0.37 -6.66
CA LYS A 240 -8.79 0.78 -5.28
C LYS A 240 -8.87 -0.39 -4.30
N GLU A 241 -9.94 -1.20 -4.38
CA GLU A 241 -10.09 -2.38 -3.53
C GLU A 241 -9.01 -3.43 -3.77
N ARG A 242 -8.58 -3.61 -5.02
CA ARG A 242 -7.46 -4.51 -5.36
C ARG A 242 -6.15 -4.02 -4.78
N GLN A 243 -5.88 -2.70 -4.80
CA GLN A 243 -4.70 -2.13 -4.15
C GLN A 243 -4.70 -2.42 -2.65
N THR A 244 -5.81 -2.15 -1.95
CA THR A 244 -5.91 -2.43 -0.51
C THR A 244 -5.70 -3.91 -0.22
N LYS A 245 -6.38 -4.81 -0.95
CA LYS A 245 -6.22 -6.26 -0.79
C LYS A 245 -4.79 -6.73 -1.05
N LEU A 246 -4.11 -6.15 -2.03
CA LEU A 246 -2.71 -6.49 -2.34
C LEU A 246 -1.76 -5.99 -1.24
N SER A 247 -1.95 -4.77 -0.73
CA SER A 247 -1.17 -4.22 0.39
C SER A 247 -1.31 -5.09 1.65
N ASP A 248 -2.55 -5.51 1.97
CA ASP A 248 -2.81 -6.44 3.08
C ASP A 248 -2.11 -7.79 2.89
N LYS A 249 -2.12 -8.34 1.67
CA LYS A 249 -1.45 -9.62 1.37
C LYS A 249 0.07 -9.49 1.47
N LEU A 250 0.66 -8.40 0.95
CA LEU A 250 2.09 -8.12 1.04
C LEU A 250 2.52 -7.98 2.50
N THR A 251 1.77 -7.21 3.30
CA THR A 251 2.04 -7.03 4.73
C THR A 251 2.05 -8.37 5.46
N ARG A 252 1.06 -9.24 5.19
CA ARG A 252 1.03 -10.59 5.77
C ARG A 252 2.20 -11.46 5.31
N ALA A 253 2.54 -11.46 4.01
CA ALA A 253 3.66 -12.24 3.49
C ALA A 253 5.00 -11.81 4.11
N ILE A 254 5.24 -10.50 4.22
CA ILE A 254 6.43 -9.94 4.87
C ILE A 254 6.49 -10.35 6.34
N ALA A 255 5.36 -10.27 7.07
CA ALA A 255 5.30 -10.66 8.47
C ALA A 255 5.60 -12.16 8.68
N LEU A 256 5.04 -13.02 7.83
CA LEU A 256 5.30 -14.46 7.86
C LEU A 256 6.78 -14.78 7.58
N LEU A 257 7.37 -14.15 6.56
CA LEU A 257 8.77 -14.38 6.21
C LEU A 257 9.72 -13.91 7.32
N ARG A 258 9.46 -12.74 7.92
CA ARG A 258 10.23 -12.24 9.07
C ARG A 258 10.15 -13.20 10.25
N SER A 259 8.93 -13.63 10.62
CA SER A 259 8.75 -14.59 11.70
C SER A 259 9.48 -15.91 11.46
N TRP A 260 9.54 -16.37 10.21
CA TRP A 260 10.27 -17.59 9.86
C TRP A 260 11.79 -17.40 9.97
N ILE A 261 12.32 -16.27 9.49
CA ILE A 261 13.73 -15.91 9.62
C ILE A 261 14.13 -15.85 11.10
N ASP A 262 13.32 -15.21 11.95
CA ASP A 262 13.58 -15.11 13.38
C ASP A 262 13.68 -16.51 14.04
N VAL A 263 12.76 -17.42 13.71
CA VAL A 263 12.78 -18.80 14.22
C VAL A 263 14.02 -19.57 13.75
N GLU A 264 14.45 -19.41 12.48
CA GLU A 264 15.64 -20.08 11.98
C GLU A 264 16.92 -19.51 12.62
N LEU A 265 16.99 -18.21 12.86
CA LEU A 265 18.10 -17.58 13.59
C LEU A 265 18.17 -18.09 15.03
N GLU A 266 17.04 -18.20 15.74
CA GLU A 266 16.98 -18.79 17.08
C GLU A 266 17.46 -20.25 17.08
N ARG A 267 17.04 -21.03 16.08
CA ARG A 267 17.46 -22.43 15.93
C ARG A 267 18.97 -22.55 15.69
N GLN A 268 19.53 -21.72 14.80
CA GLN A 268 20.98 -21.68 14.55
C GLN A 268 21.76 -21.29 15.79
N ASN A 269 21.28 -20.30 16.56
CA ASN A 269 21.92 -19.86 17.79
C ASN A 269 21.91 -20.98 18.84
N ARG A 270 20.78 -21.67 19.01
CA ARG A 270 20.67 -22.87 19.87
C ARG A 270 21.66 -23.96 19.47
N ASP A 271 21.75 -24.29 18.18
CA ASP A 271 22.66 -25.33 17.67
C ASP A 271 24.14 -24.93 17.88
N LEU A 272 24.46 -23.64 17.71
CA LEU A 272 25.79 -23.10 17.97
C LEU A 272 26.15 -23.21 19.45
N LEU A 273 25.27 -22.80 20.36
CA LEU A 273 25.46 -22.94 21.81
C LEU A 273 25.60 -24.40 22.24
N ALA A 274 24.82 -25.31 21.65
CA ALA A 274 24.94 -26.75 21.89
C ALA A 274 26.31 -27.28 21.45
N SER A 275 26.81 -26.85 20.29
CA SER A 275 28.15 -27.21 19.80
C SER A 275 29.27 -26.67 20.71
N MET A 276 29.13 -25.44 21.22
CA MET A 276 30.06 -24.85 22.17
C MET A 276 30.10 -25.61 23.49
N ASN A 277 28.93 -25.94 24.04
CA ASN A 277 28.82 -26.71 25.29
C ASN A 277 29.47 -28.10 25.14
N ASN A 278 29.26 -28.76 24.00
CA ASN A 278 29.94 -30.03 23.71
C ASN A 278 31.46 -29.88 23.60
N ARG A 279 31.96 -28.84 22.93
CA ARG A 279 33.40 -28.53 22.87
C ARG A 279 33.98 -28.25 24.26
N ALA A 280 33.32 -27.44 25.07
CA ALA A 280 33.74 -27.13 26.43
C ALA A 280 33.80 -28.39 27.31
N LYS A 281 32.78 -29.26 27.24
CA LYS A 281 32.80 -30.57 27.92
C LYS A 281 33.98 -31.44 27.48
N MET A 282 34.32 -31.45 26.20
CA MET A 282 35.46 -32.20 25.68
C MET A 282 36.78 -31.63 26.19
N GLN A 283 36.92 -30.30 26.21
CA GLN A 283 38.09 -29.62 26.76
C GLN A 283 38.27 -29.93 28.26
N LEU A 284 37.19 -29.91 29.04
CA LEU A 284 37.21 -30.28 30.45
C LEU A 284 37.67 -31.74 30.66
N ARG A 285 37.18 -32.68 29.85
CA ARG A 285 37.61 -34.08 29.93
C ARG A 285 39.10 -34.23 29.61
N LEU A 286 39.59 -33.56 28.57
CA LEU A 286 41.01 -33.58 28.21
C LEU A 286 41.88 -32.98 29.33
N GLN A 287 41.47 -31.86 29.91
CA GLN A 287 42.16 -31.26 31.04
C GLN A 287 42.21 -32.21 32.24
N GLN A 288 41.09 -32.85 32.58
CA GLN A 288 41.04 -33.86 33.65
C GLN A 288 41.97 -35.06 33.37
N THR A 289 42.11 -35.48 32.11
CA THR A 289 43.06 -36.55 31.76
C THR A 289 44.52 -36.12 31.94
N VAL A 290 44.86 -34.87 31.60
CA VAL A 290 46.22 -34.32 31.79
C VAL A 290 46.53 -34.10 33.27
N GLU A 291 45.56 -33.62 34.03
CA GLU A 291 45.66 -33.50 35.49
C GLU A 291 45.88 -34.87 36.15
N GLY A 292 45.21 -35.93 35.67
CA GLY A 292 45.46 -37.29 36.14
C GLY A 292 46.90 -37.77 35.90
N LEU A 293 47.49 -37.40 34.76
CA LEU A 293 48.88 -37.72 34.43
C LEU A 293 49.89 -36.93 35.27
N SER A 294 49.56 -35.68 35.65
CA SER A 294 50.44 -34.84 36.48
C SER A 294 50.69 -35.45 37.87
N VAL A 295 49.71 -36.19 38.42
CA VAL A 295 49.86 -36.94 39.68
C VAL A 295 51.03 -37.91 39.62
N ALA A 296 51.17 -38.65 38.51
CA ALA A 296 52.26 -39.61 38.32
C ALA A 296 53.61 -38.89 38.22
N ALA A 297 53.68 -37.80 37.43
CA ALA A 297 54.89 -37.01 37.27
C ALA A 297 55.36 -36.38 38.61
N ILE A 298 54.45 -35.71 39.33
CA ILE A 298 54.74 -35.08 40.63
C ILE A 298 55.18 -36.14 41.64
N SER A 299 54.50 -37.28 41.70
CA SER A 299 54.86 -38.37 42.62
C SER A 299 56.29 -38.88 42.38
N TYR A 300 56.67 -39.07 41.12
CA TYR A 300 58.03 -39.47 40.76
C TYR A 300 59.09 -38.43 41.19
N TYR A 301 58.83 -37.14 40.94
CA TYR A 301 59.76 -36.07 41.33
C TYR A 301 59.92 -35.98 42.85
N VAL A 302 58.82 -36.05 43.61
CA VAL A 302 58.87 -35.99 45.09
C VAL A 302 59.62 -37.19 45.65
N VAL A 303 59.33 -38.41 45.19
CA VAL A 303 60.04 -39.63 45.61
C VAL A 303 61.53 -39.52 45.29
N SER A 304 61.88 -39.05 44.09
CA SER A 304 63.28 -38.88 43.68
C SER A 304 64.01 -37.87 44.57
N LEU A 305 63.37 -36.73 44.87
CA LEU A 305 63.95 -35.68 45.71
C LEU A 305 64.19 -36.15 47.16
N LEU A 306 63.20 -36.84 47.76
CA LEU A 306 63.38 -37.43 49.09
C LEU A 306 64.46 -38.52 49.08
N GLY A 307 64.53 -39.33 48.02
CA GLY A 307 65.57 -40.33 47.83
C GLY A 307 66.98 -39.72 47.77
N TYR A 308 67.15 -38.58 47.10
CA TYR A 308 68.42 -37.84 47.10
C TYR A 308 68.75 -37.26 48.48
N LEU A 309 67.76 -36.72 49.19
CA LEU A 309 67.94 -36.19 50.54
C LEU A 309 68.42 -37.28 51.52
N LEU A 310 67.79 -38.46 51.48
CA LEU A 310 68.14 -39.61 52.31
C LEU A 310 69.56 -40.12 52.03
N LYS A 311 69.99 -40.13 50.75
CA LYS A 311 71.36 -40.49 50.37
C LYS A 311 72.42 -39.47 50.82
N GLY A 312 72.03 -38.22 51.04
CA GLY A 312 72.92 -37.15 51.50
C GLY A 312 73.22 -37.12 53.00
N ILE A 313 72.53 -37.96 53.80
CA ILE A 313 72.73 -38.03 55.26
C ILE A 313 73.70 -39.18 55.57
N PRO A 314 74.93 -38.90 56.05
CA PRO A 314 75.98 -39.92 56.21
C PRO A 314 75.69 -40.95 57.32
N MET A 315 74.64 -40.76 58.14
CA MET A 315 74.29 -41.64 59.27
C MET A 315 73.31 -42.77 58.91
N VAL A 316 72.79 -42.83 57.67
CA VAL A 316 71.63 -43.71 57.31
C VAL A 316 71.92 -44.63 56.11
N HIS A 317 73.19 -44.83 55.74
CA HIS A 317 73.56 -45.53 54.50
C HIS A 317 73.03 -46.98 54.39
N ASP A 318 72.99 -47.73 55.51
CA ASP A 318 72.53 -49.14 55.52
C ASP A 318 71.01 -49.32 55.60
N SER A 319 70.23 -48.27 55.90
CA SER A 319 68.77 -48.34 56.09
C SER A 319 67.97 -47.70 54.95
N VAL A 320 68.62 -47.22 53.88
CA VAL A 320 67.96 -46.51 52.77
C VAL A 320 66.97 -47.43 52.02
N ALA A 321 67.31 -48.70 51.81
CA ALA A 321 66.47 -49.64 51.07
C ALA A 321 65.11 -49.93 51.74
N PRO A 322 65.03 -50.33 53.03
CA PRO A 322 63.75 -50.56 53.69
C PRO A 322 62.93 -49.28 53.89
N VAL A 323 63.59 -48.14 54.11
CA VAL A 323 62.90 -46.84 54.26
C VAL A 323 62.24 -46.41 52.96
N MET A 324 62.93 -46.56 51.81
CA MET A 324 62.35 -46.24 50.51
C MET A 324 61.18 -47.17 50.14
N ALA A 325 61.21 -48.44 50.55
CA ALA A 325 60.14 -49.40 50.29
C ALA A 325 58.80 -49.00 50.95
N VAL A 326 58.84 -48.33 52.10
CA VAL A 326 57.64 -47.80 52.78
C VAL A 326 57.31 -46.38 52.31
N LEU A 327 58.32 -45.55 52.03
CA LEU A 327 58.15 -44.15 51.66
C LEU A 327 57.48 -43.97 50.29
N VAL A 328 57.84 -44.78 49.30
CA VAL A 328 57.26 -44.71 47.94
C VAL A 328 55.74 -44.89 47.93
N PRO A 329 55.16 -45.98 48.50
CA PRO A 329 53.71 -46.15 48.55
C PRO A 329 53.04 -45.10 49.44
N ALA A 330 53.67 -44.67 50.53
CA ALA A 330 53.13 -43.61 51.39
C ALA A 330 53.01 -42.27 50.65
N VAL A 331 54.03 -41.87 49.88
CA VAL A 331 54.02 -40.65 49.06
C VAL A 331 52.98 -40.74 47.95
N MET A 332 52.89 -41.87 47.24
CA MET A 332 51.85 -42.07 46.22
C MET A 332 50.44 -41.97 46.79
N LEU A 333 50.17 -42.63 47.94
CA LEU A 333 48.87 -42.55 48.61
C LEU A 333 48.56 -41.13 49.08
N THR A 334 49.54 -40.41 49.61
CA THR A 334 49.38 -39.04 50.11
C THR A 334 49.05 -38.08 48.97
N ILE A 335 49.81 -38.12 47.86
CA ILE A 335 49.58 -37.26 46.70
C ILE A 335 48.24 -37.61 46.04
N TRP A 336 47.92 -38.90 45.88
CA TRP A 336 46.63 -39.34 45.36
C TRP A 336 45.46 -38.87 46.24
N TRP A 337 45.59 -38.96 47.56
CA TRP A 337 44.56 -38.52 48.51
C TRP A 337 44.36 -36.99 48.50
N ILE A 338 45.44 -36.21 48.45
CA ILE A 338 45.39 -34.74 48.33
C ILE A 338 44.68 -34.34 47.03
N VAL A 339 45.09 -34.91 45.90
CA VAL A 339 44.48 -34.60 44.60
C VAL A 339 43.01 -35.03 44.55
N ARG A 340 42.69 -36.22 45.09
CA ARG A 340 41.31 -36.69 45.22
C ARG A 340 40.45 -35.76 46.08
N ARG A 341 41.00 -35.24 47.18
CA ARG A 341 40.31 -34.31 48.08
C ARG A 341 40.06 -32.96 47.43
N ILE A 342 41.05 -32.40 46.73
CA ILE A 342 40.89 -31.15 45.97
C ILE A 342 39.83 -31.32 44.87
N ARG A 343 39.81 -32.47 44.20
CA ARG A 343 38.81 -32.80 43.17
C ARG A 343 37.39 -32.89 43.72
N HIS A 344 37.19 -33.49 44.89
CA HIS A 344 35.87 -33.53 45.53
C HIS A 344 35.41 -32.12 45.95
N ALA A 345 36.30 -31.28 46.47
CA ALA A 345 35.97 -29.91 46.86
C ALA A 345 35.56 -29.00 45.69
N HIS A 346 36.12 -29.20 44.48
CA HIS A 346 35.74 -28.46 43.27
C HIS A 346 34.59 -29.12 42.48
N GLY A 347 34.21 -30.35 42.80
CA GLY A 347 33.07 -31.04 42.19
C GLY A 347 31.72 -30.59 42.77
N ASP A 348 31.70 -30.20 44.04
CA ASP A 348 30.46 -29.83 44.75
C ASP A 348 30.02 -28.40 44.44
N THR A 349 30.94 -27.47 44.15
CA THR A 349 30.59 -26.09 43.73
C THR A 349 29.91 -26.02 42.36
N ALA A 350 30.16 -26.97 41.45
CA ALA A 350 29.50 -27.04 40.15
C ALA A 350 28.09 -27.68 40.19
N ALA A 351 27.73 -28.33 41.29
CA ALA A 351 26.40 -28.93 41.49
C ALA A 351 25.40 -27.91 42.07
N GLU A 352 25.86 -26.96 42.89
CA GLU A 352 25.00 -25.91 43.47
C GLU A 352 24.55 -24.86 42.43
N GLU A 353 25.37 -24.50 41.43
CA GLU A 353 24.97 -23.54 40.38
C GLU A 353 23.94 -24.07 39.36
N LYS A 354 23.70 -25.40 39.32
CA LYS A 354 22.66 -26.00 38.45
C LYS A 354 21.26 -26.04 39.08
N SER A 355 21.14 -25.63 40.35
CA SER A 355 19.89 -25.69 41.14
C SER A 355 19.30 -24.32 41.48
N SER A 356 19.82 -23.21 40.91
CA SER A 356 19.22 -21.86 41.01
C SER A 356 18.74 -21.34 39.67
#